data_AF-A0A1F3QJA6-F1
#
_entry.id   AF-A0A1F3QJA6-F1
#
_cell.length_a   1.000
_cell.length_b   1.000
_cell.length_c   1.000
_cell.angle_alpha   90.00
_cell.angle_beta   90.00
_cell.angle_gamma   90.00
#
_symmetry.space_group_name_H-M   'P 1'
#
loop_
_entity.id
_entity.type
_entity.pdbx_description
1 polymer ?
#
loop_
_entity_poly.entity_id
_entity_poly.type
_entity_poly.pdbx_seq_one_letter_code
_entity_poly.pdbx_strand_id
1 'polypeptide(L)'
;FRAYSSGNIEYELINPSESSDEKIRNEIYKQLYKQGLRPTDLNTKNEDGFSNQIIWPGAIFIYKGKEHPVQLLKSQIGASPESMLNSSIESLEYEIANAINNLTTINKPSVAFIEGHGELDKYETASIAESLAEFYTVDRLSLDEKLNSLTERVIVDSTKAFVVKIKYNVIIIAKPLDRFSEKNKFIIDQYIMYGGRVVWLIDPVFASMDSLQKADVSMAIPIDLNLDDQLFTYGVRINTNLIQDLQSAPIPVITGMVGNQPKTEMFPWFFFPLLTPANNHPIVNNLNAIKGEFVSSIDTIAKKGIRKTGLLKTSQNSKVTNAPTRISLGMLRFEPDPSQFNQGSQVAAVLLEGKFESVFKNRITPQIEKANEINFKDESINNKMIVIADGDITKNHVNKRTNEYLALGFDRFTRQEFGNKDFMLNVVGFLCDDSGLMSVRSKKLKIRLLDKTVLKSDKFKWQLINTVLPIGLILLFGFAHYFDRKKRFTKVD
;
A
#
# COMPACT_ATOMS: atom_id res chain seq x y z
N PHE A 1 21.77 -22.59 -1.23
CA PHE A 1 21.18 -21.95 -2.42
C PHE A 1 21.73 -22.51 -3.74
N ARG A 2 23.05 -22.46 -4.02
CA ARG A 2 23.63 -22.98 -5.30
C ARG A 2 23.23 -24.41 -5.70
N ALA A 3 23.15 -25.34 -4.74
CA ALA A 3 22.69 -26.71 -4.99
C ALA A 3 21.17 -26.82 -5.28
N TYR A 4 20.37 -25.89 -4.74
CA TYR A 4 18.91 -25.85 -4.96
C TYR A 4 18.52 -25.08 -6.22
N SER A 5 19.32 -24.09 -6.64
CA SER A 5 19.10 -23.31 -7.87
C SER A 5 19.71 -23.96 -9.11
N SER A 6 20.36 -25.13 -8.99
CA SER A 6 21.12 -25.78 -10.07
C SER A 6 22.16 -24.84 -10.71
N GLY A 7 22.77 -23.94 -9.92
CA GLY A 7 23.76 -22.96 -10.40
C GLY A 7 23.18 -21.69 -11.05
N ASN A 8 21.86 -21.54 -11.16
CA ASN A 8 21.24 -20.38 -11.83
C ASN A 8 21.22 -19.09 -10.99
N ILE A 9 21.62 -19.15 -9.72
CA ILE A 9 21.62 -18.02 -8.79
C ILE A 9 22.96 -17.99 -8.05
N GLU A 10 23.63 -16.85 -8.12
CA GLU A 10 24.81 -16.50 -7.35
C GLU A 10 24.50 -15.31 -6.44
N TYR A 11 25.13 -15.26 -5.27
CA TYR A 11 24.98 -14.14 -4.34
C TYR A 11 26.30 -13.87 -3.64
N GLU A 12 26.49 -12.63 -3.25
CA GLU A 12 27.61 -12.14 -2.47
C GLU A 12 27.07 -11.29 -1.31
N LEU A 13 27.68 -11.40 -0.13
CA LEU A 13 27.33 -10.57 1.02
C LEU A 13 28.40 -9.50 1.17
N ILE A 14 28.00 -8.25 1.03
CA ILE A 14 28.90 -7.09 1.08
C ILE A 14 28.61 -6.31 2.36
N ASN A 15 29.65 -6.05 3.16
CA ASN A 15 29.54 -5.12 4.29
C ASN A 15 30.01 -3.73 3.84
N PRO A 16 29.10 -2.76 3.62
CA PRO A 16 29.48 -1.43 3.15
C PRO A 16 30.25 -0.61 4.19
N SER A 17 30.34 -1.09 5.43
CA SER A 17 31.05 -0.46 6.54
C SER A 17 32.43 -1.06 6.80
N GLU A 18 32.88 -2.04 6.02
CA GLU A 18 34.11 -2.81 6.27
C GLU A 18 35.39 -1.97 6.17
N SER A 19 35.40 -0.95 5.30
CA SER A 19 36.55 -0.05 5.14
C SER A 19 36.80 0.78 6.40
N SER A 20 38.06 0.77 6.87
CA SER A 20 38.53 1.64 7.95
C SER A 20 38.63 3.11 7.53
N ASP A 21 38.72 3.41 6.23
CA ASP A 21 38.72 4.78 5.70
C ASP A 21 37.29 5.32 5.58
N GLU A 22 37.02 6.40 6.30
CA GLU A 22 35.73 7.09 6.34
C GLU A 22 35.32 7.68 4.98
N LYS A 23 36.27 8.17 4.17
CA LYS A 23 35.96 8.74 2.85
C LYS A 23 35.41 7.67 1.91
N ILE A 24 36.08 6.52 1.86
CA ILE A 24 35.66 5.37 1.04
C ILE A 24 34.28 4.88 1.48
N ARG A 25 34.05 4.75 2.78
CA ARG A 25 32.75 4.33 3.33
C ARG A 25 31.63 5.32 2.94
N ASN A 26 31.89 6.62 3.07
CA ASN A 26 30.92 7.64 2.70
C ASN A 26 30.63 7.68 1.19
N GLU A 27 31.60 7.34 0.34
CA GLU A 27 31.37 7.18 -1.10
C GLU A 27 30.50 5.96 -1.43
N ILE A 28 30.77 4.81 -0.81
CA ILE A 28 29.94 3.61 -0.93
C ILE A 28 28.51 3.91 -0.49
N TYR A 29 28.33 4.57 0.65
CA TYR A 29 27.01 4.97 1.15
C TYR A 29 26.26 5.88 0.16
N LYS A 30 26.95 6.84 -0.46
CA LYS A 30 26.37 7.68 -1.51
C LYS A 30 25.96 6.87 -2.73
N GLN A 31 26.75 5.87 -3.13
CA GLN A 31 26.41 4.99 -4.26
C GLN A 31 25.17 4.15 -3.96
N LEU A 32 25.11 3.48 -2.80
CA LEU A 32 23.95 2.69 -2.39
C LEU A 32 22.68 3.56 -2.29
N TYR A 33 22.83 4.78 -1.76
CA TYR A 33 21.72 5.73 -1.69
C TYR A 33 21.21 6.14 -3.08
N LYS A 34 22.13 6.39 -4.02
CA LYS A 34 21.83 6.71 -5.42
C LYS A 34 21.18 5.55 -6.16
N GLN A 35 21.59 4.31 -5.86
CA GLN A 35 20.94 3.11 -6.36
C GLN A 35 19.53 2.95 -5.79
N GLY A 36 19.18 3.62 -4.69
CA GLY A 36 17.81 3.61 -4.14
C GLY A 36 17.66 2.83 -2.84
N LEU A 37 18.75 2.26 -2.32
CA LEU A 37 18.74 1.65 -0.99
C LEU A 37 18.73 2.73 0.10
N ARG A 38 18.21 2.38 1.28
CA ARG A 38 18.12 3.29 2.43
C ARG A 38 18.83 2.68 3.64
N PRO A 39 19.65 3.48 4.36
CA PRO A 39 20.30 3.04 5.57
C PRO A 39 19.30 2.94 6.73
N THR A 40 19.65 2.18 7.76
CA THR A 40 18.91 2.11 9.02
C THR A 40 19.88 2.22 10.18
N ASP A 41 19.58 3.11 11.13
CA ASP A 41 20.34 3.27 12.37
C ASP A 41 19.88 2.23 13.40
N LEU A 42 20.78 1.34 13.78
CA LEU A 42 20.57 0.36 14.84
C LEU A 42 21.21 0.86 16.15
N ASN A 43 20.35 1.22 17.09
CA ASN A 43 20.75 1.49 18.47
C ASN A 43 20.74 0.18 19.26
N THR A 44 21.91 -0.40 19.48
CA THR A 44 22.07 -1.60 20.31
C THR A 44 22.55 -1.19 21.71
N LYS A 45 21.85 -1.68 22.74
CA LYS A 45 22.27 -1.51 24.13
C LYS A 45 23.09 -2.73 24.53
N ASN A 46 24.41 -2.57 24.57
CA ASN A 46 25.32 -3.58 25.09
C ASN A 46 25.57 -3.33 26.58
N GLU A 47 26.17 -4.30 27.28
CA GLU A 47 26.47 -4.17 28.73
C GLU A 47 27.40 -2.97 29.05
N ASP A 48 28.18 -2.51 28.06
CA ASP A 48 29.13 -1.39 28.18
C ASP A 48 28.62 -0.03 27.63
N GLY A 49 27.39 0.06 27.11
CA GLY A 49 26.83 1.33 26.62
C GLY A 49 25.90 1.23 25.40
N PHE A 50 25.53 2.39 24.84
CA PHE A 50 24.78 2.51 23.59
C PHE A 50 25.75 2.50 22.40
N SER A 51 25.60 1.53 21.49
CA SER A 51 26.32 1.50 20.22
C SER A 51 25.34 1.82 19.08
N ASN A 52 25.64 2.86 18.31
CA ASN A 52 24.89 3.23 17.10
C ASN A 52 25.64 2.67 15.88
N GLN A 53 25.00 1.80 15.11
CA GLN A 53 25.55 1.22 13.89
C GLN A 53 24.62 1.47 12.71
N ILE A 54 25.18 1.96 11.60
CA ILE A 54 24.46 2.13 10.34
C ILE A 54 24.49 0.80 9.59
N ILE A 55 23.32 0.27 9.26
CA ILE A 55 23.18 -0.91 8.40
C ILE A 55 22.47 -0.57 7.09
N TRP A 56 22.73 -1.36 6.05
CA TRP A 56 22.10 -1.25 4.73
C TRP A 56 21.37 -2.55 4.40
N PRO A 57 20.13 -2.72 4.91
CA PRO A 57 19.39 -3.96 4.73
C PRO A 57 18.72 -4.01 3.36
N GLY A 58 19.50 -4.28 2.32
CA GLY A 58 19.07 -4.36 0.94
C GLY A 58 19.82 -5.42 0.14
N ALA A 59 19.33 -5.69 -1.07
CA ALA A 59 19.99 -6.56 -2.05
C ALA A 59 19.93 -5.90 -3.44
N ILE A 60 20.97 -6.07 -4.24
CA ILE A 60 21.00 -5.61 -5.63
C ILE A 60 20.97 -6.83 -6.53
N PHE A 61 19.91 -6.96 -7.32
CA PHE A 61 19.74 -8.04 -8.28
C PHE A 61 20.30 -7.62 -9.63
N ILE A 62 21.12 -8.47 -10.23
CA ILE A 62 21.76 -8.19 -11.52
C ILE A 62 21.42 -9.30 -12.50
N TYR A 63 20.85 -8.93 -13.65
CA TYR A 63 20.55 -9.88 -14.72
C TYR A 63 20.72 -9.24 -16.10
N LYS A 64 21.56 -9.83 -16.95
CA LYS A 64 21.85 -9.32 -18.31
C LYS A 64 22.20 -7.82 -18.35
N GLY A 65 22.99 -7.36 -17.38
CA GLY A 65 23.43 -5.97 -17.28
C GLY A 65 22.37 -4.99 -16.73
N LYS A 66 21.19 -5.47 -16.33
CA LYS A 66 20.19 -4.68 -15.60
C LYS A 66 20.37 -4.88 -14.10
N GLU A 67 20.34 -3.80 -13.35
CA GLU A 67 20.38 -3.79 -11.89
C GLU A 67 18.99 -3.44 -11.34
N HIS A 68 18.55 -4.14 -10.28
CA HIS A 68 17.33 -3.83 -9.55
C HIS A 68 17.60 -3.90 -8.04
N PRO A 69 17.64 -2.76 -7.34
CA PRO A 69 17.85 -2.71 -5.90
C PRO A 69 16.55 -2.96 -5.15
N VAL A 70 16.62 -3.79 -4.11
CA VAL A 70 15.48 -4.19 -3.28
C VAL A 70 15.80 -3.90 -1.82
N GLN A 71 15.00 -3.04 -1.21
CA GLN A 71 15.05 -2.78 0.23
C GLN A 71 14.38 -3.94 0.98
N LEU A 72 15.16 -4.67 1.78
CA LEU A 72 14.71 -5.89 2.48
C LEU A 72 14.07 -5.58 3.84
N LEU A 73 14.59 -4.60 4.58
CA LEU A 73 13.96 -4.14 5.81
C LEU A 73 12.94 -3.05 5.50
N LYS A 74 11.66 -3.32 5.75
CA LYS A 74 10.56 -2.37 5.58
C LYS A 74 10.27 -1.68 6.91
N SER A 75 10.29 -0.35 6.89
CA SER A 75 9.95 0.47 8.06
C SER A 75 8.44 0.62 8.19
N GLN A 76 7.92 0.50 9.42
CA GLN A 76 6.51 0.73 9.72
C GLN A 76 6.40 1.74 10.86
N ILE A 77 5.60 2.80 10.65
CA ILE A 77 5.43 3.89 11.62
C ILE A 77 4.82 3.32 12.90
N GLY A 78 5.48 3.58 14.03
CA GLY A 78 5.01 3.15 15.35
C GLY A 78 5.17 1.66 15.65
N ALA A 79 5.73 0.86 14.74
CA ALA A 79 6.01 -0.55 14.97
C ALA A 79 7.29 -0.76 15.80
N SER A 80 7.33 -1.82 16.62
CA SER A 80 8.55 -2.19 17.32
C SER A 80 9.62 -2.72 16.34
N PRO A 81 10.92 -2.62 16.66
CA PRO A 81 11.99 -3.18 15.83
C PRO A 81 11.80 -4.67 15.50
N GLU A 82 11.32 -5.46 16.46
CA GLU A 82 11.04 -6.89 16.28
C GLU A 82 9.86 -7.12 15.33
N SER A 83 8.82 -6.29 15.41
CA SER A 83 7.68 -6.34 14.49
C SER A 83 8.10 -6.00 13.06
N MET A 84 8.94 -4.98 12.88
CA MET A 84 9.48 -4.61 11.57
C MET A 84 10.35 -5.72 10.97
N LEU A 85 11.16 -6.39 11.81
CA LEU A 85 11.96 -7.52 11.36
C LEU A 85 11.09 -8.69 10.91
N ASN A 86 10.06 -9.02 11.69
CA ASN A 86 9.13 -10.10 11.35
C ASN A 86 8.38 -9.81 10.03
N SER A 87 7.82 -8.61 9.87
CA SER A 87 7.09 -8.24 8.65
C SER A 87 8.00 -8.22 7.41
N SER A 88 9.25 -7.83 7.58
CA SER A 88 10.28 -7.88 6.52
C SER A 88 10.62 -9.31 6.12
N ILE A 89 10.73 -10.24 7.09
CA ILE A 89 10.99 -11.65 6.81
C ILE A 89 9.79 -12.31 6.13
N GLU A 90 8.55 -11.99 6.52
CA GLU A 90 7.34 -12.45 5.84
C GLU A 90 7.28 -11.98 4.38
N SER A 91 7.80 -10.78 4.09
CA SER A 91 7.78 -10.20 2.75
C SER A 91 8.96 -10.66 1.87
N LEU A 92 10.02 -11.21 2.46
CA LEU A 92 11.28 -11.52 1.79
C LEU A 92 11.12 -12.41 0.54
N GLU A 93 10.32 -13.48 0.64
CA GLU A 93 10.09 -14.40 -0.48
C GLU A 93 9.48 -13.68 -1.68
N TYR A 94 8.50 -12.81 -1.41
CA TYR A 94 7.85 -12.01 -2.43
C TYR A 94 8.81 -10.99 -3.05
N GLU A 95 9.56 -10.24 -2.23
CA GLU A 95 10.46 -9.18 -2.74
C GLU A 95 11.52 -9.78 -3.68
N ILE A 96 12.09 -10.93 -3.32
CA ILE A 96 13.05 -11.67 -4.16
C ILE A 96 12.39 -12.15 -5.46
N ALA A 97 11.23 -12.80 -5.35
CA ALA A 97 10.56 -13.36 -6.52
C ALA A 97 10.07 -12.26 -7.48
N ASN A 98 9.60 -11.14 -6.95
CA ASN A 98 9.22 -9.96 -7.72
C ASN A 98 10.43 -9.38 -8.46
N ALA A 99 11.57 -9.20 -7.77
CA ALA A 99 12.79 -8.71 -8.39
C ALA A 99 13.25 -9.58 -9.57
N ILE A 100 13.23 -10.91 -9.40
CA ILE A 100 13.55 -11.86 -10.47
C ILE A 100 12.56 -11.74 -11.62
N ASN A 101 11.25 -11.69 -11.33
CA ASN A 101 10.21 -11.55 -12.34
C ASN A 101 10.39 -10.26 -13.15
N ASN A 102 10.69 -9.15 -12.48
CA ASN A 102 10.90 -7.84 -13.12
C ASN A 102 12.11 -7.84 -14.05
N LEU A 103 13.22 -8.48 -13.63
CA LEU A 103 14.44 -8.57 -14.42
C LEU A 103 14.31 -9.55 -15.61
N THR A 104 13.45 -10.55 -15.49
CA THR A 104 13.27 -11.60 -16.52
C THR A 104 12.11 -11.32 -17.48
N THR A 105 11.18 -10.44 -17.13
CA THR A 105 10.04 -10.05 -17.97
C THR A 105 10.51 -9.31 -19.22
N ILE A 106 10.11 -9.82 -20.40
CA ILE A 106 10.43 -9.22 -21.70
C ILE A 106 9.37 -8.18 -22.08
N ASN A 107 8.10 -8.54 -22.00
CA ASN A 107 6.97 -7.67 -22.35
C ASN A 107 6.31 -7.15 -21.07
N LYS A 108 6.49 -5.86 -20.79
CA LYS A 108 5.85 -5.22 -19.64
C LYS A 108 4.33 -5.09 -19.86
N PRO A 109 3.48 -5.41 -18.87
CA PRO A 109 2.05 -5.09 -18.94
C PRO A 109 1.83 -3.58 -19.11
N SER A 110 0.73 -3.19 -19.76
CA SER A 110 0.41 -1.79 -20.05
C SER A 110 -0.59 -1.21 -19.03
N VAL A 111 -0.30 -0.01 -18.55
CA VAL A 111 -1.10 0.74 -17.58
C VAL A 111 -1.35 2.14 -18.15
N ALA A 112 -2.58 2.63 -18.07
CA ALA A 112 -2.91 3.98 -18.54
C ALA A 112 -3.54 4.84 -17.44
N PHE A 113 -3.07 6.08 -17.30
CA PHE A 113 -3.80 7.12 -16.59
C PHE A 113 -4.84 7.72 -17.54
N ILE A 114 -6.10 7.75 -17.10
CA ILE A 114 -7.19 8.37 -17.85
C ILE A 114 -7.18 9.87 -17.58
N GLU A 115 -7.39 10.64 -18.65
CA GLU A 115 -7.51 12.08 -18.64
C GLU A 115 -8.78 12.51 -19.41
N GLY A 116 -9.15 13.78 -19.26
CA GLY A 116 -10.27 14.40 -19.99
C GLY A 116 -11.49 14.75 -19.12
N HIS A 117 -11.43 14.47 -17.81
CA HIS A 117 -12.47 14.77 -16.83
C HIS A 117 -11.91 15.50 -15.60
N GLY A 118 -10.83 16.25 -15.78
CA GLY A 118 -10.19 17.02 -14.71
C GLY A 118 -9.39 16.17 -13.71
N GLU A 119 -8.95 14.98 -14.10
CA GLU A 119 -8.06 14.13 -13.31
C GLU A 119 -6.72 14.82 -12.96
N LEU A 120 -6.01 14.24 -11.99
CA LEU A 120 -4.68 14.68 -11.59
C LEU A 120 -3.72 14.76 -12.79
N ASP A 121 -3.00 15.88 -12.87
CA ASP A 121 -2.12 16.13 -14.00
C ASP A 121 -0.83 15.29 -13.97
N LYS A 122 -0.01 15.45 -15.02
CA LYS A 122 1.24 14.71 -15.18
C LYS A 122 2.29 14.96 -14.10
N TYR A 123 2.26 16.11 -13.45
CA TYR A 123 3.17 16.45 -12.38
C TYR A 123 2.64 15.94 -11.04
N GLU A 124 1.33 16.03 -10.80
CA GLU A 124 0.66 15.55 -9.58
C GLU A 124 0.70 14.04 -9.41
N THR A 125 0.90 13.29 -10.50
CA THR A 125 1.05 11.82 -10.48
C THR A 125 2.42 11.37 -11.00
N ALA A 126 3.38 12.29 -11.15
CA ALA A 126 4.70 11.99 -11.70
C ALA A 126 5.44 10.90 -10.92
N SER A 127 5.44 10.99 -9.59
CA SER A 127 6.19 10.05 -8.75
C SER A 127 5.66 8.62 -8.84
N ILE A 128 4.33 8.44 -8.89
CA ILE A 128 3.74 7.11 -9.05
C ILE A 128 3.89 6.59 -10.47
N ALA A 129 3.79 7.45 -11.48
CA ALA A 129 4.02 7.07 -12.87
C ALA A 129 5.46 6.58 -13.09
N GLU A 130 6.45 7.26 -12.51
CA GLU A 130 7.86 6.84 -12.54
C GLU A 130 8.05 5.48 -11.85
N SER A 131 7.49 5.32 -10.65
CA SER A 131 7.58 4.06 -9.90
C SER A 131 6.91 2.89 -10.66
N LEU A 132 5.78 3.15 -11.34
CA LEU A 132 5.09 2.14 -12.15
C LEU A 132 5.88 1.81 -13.43
N ALA A 133 6.58 2.77 -14.03
CA ALA A 133 7.35 2.58 -15.27
C ALA A 133 8.51 1.59 -15.11
N GLU A 134 8.97 1.35 -13.89
CA GLU A 134 9.93 0.29 -13.57
C GLU A 134 9.38 -1.09 -13.96
N PHE A 135 8.08 -1.33 -13.77
CA PHE A 135 7.43 -2.63 -13.94
C PHE A 135 6.50 -2.71 -15.15
N TYR A 136 5.96 -1.57 -15.59
CA TYR A 136 4.89 -1.47 -16.58
C TYR A 136 5.23 -0.47 -17.69
N THR A 137 4.54 -0.58 -18.81
CA THR A 137 4.46 0.52 -19.80
C THR A 137 3.37 1.47 -19.33
N VAL A 138 3.71 2.71 -19.03
CA VAL A 138 2.79 3.70 -18.45
C VAL A 138 2.45 4.77 -19.47
N ASP A 139 1.18 4.83 -19.86
CA ASP A 139 0.65 5.80 -20.81
C ASP A 139 -0.32 6.78 -20.13
N ARG A 140 -0.60 7.89 -20.81
CA ARG A 140 -1.69 8.82 -20.50
C ARG A 140 -2.63 8.90 -21.69
N LEU A 141 -3.93 8.84 -21.45
CA LEU A 141 -4.92 8.76 -22.52
C LEU A 141 -6.19 9.53 -22.14
N SER A 142 -6.62 10.43 -23.04
CA SER A 142 -7.97 10.95 -23.03
C SER A 142 -8.92 10.00 -23.75
N LEU A 143 -10.10 9.77 -23.18
CA LEU A 143 -11.13 8.93 -23.81
C LEU A 143 -11.72 9.60 -25.06
N ASP A 144 -11.86 10.93 -25.05
CA ASP A 144 -12.44 11.76 -26.13
C ASP A 144 -13.76 11.22 -26.71
N GLU A 145 -14.53 10.46 -25.93
CA GLU A 145 -15.74 9.75 -26.40
C GLU A 145 -15.50 8.80 -27.59
N LYS A 146 -14.26 8.37 -27.82
CA LYS A 146 -13.89 7.48 -28.92
C LYS A 146 -13.96 6.02 -28.47
N LEU A 147 -14.81 5.25 -29.15
CA LEU A 147 -15.04 3.84 -28.84
C LEU A 147 -13.76 2.96 -28.89
N ASN A 148 -12.77 3.39 -29.66
CA ASN A 148 -11.49 2.68 -29.82
C ASN A 148 -10.39 3.15 -28.86
N SER A 149 -10.70 3.99 -27.86
CA SER A 149 -9.70 4.54 -26.94
C SER A 149 -9.07 3.45 -26.07
N LEU A 150 -9.89 2.60 -25.44
CA LEU A 150 -9.42 1.54 -24.53
C LEU A 150 -9.36 0.15 -25.16
N THR A 151 -10.04 -0.03 -26.29
CA THR A 151 -10.15 -1.32 -26.98
C THR A 151 -9.86 -1.16 -28.45
N GLU A 152 -9.26 -2.17 -29.06
CA GLU A 152 -9.07 -2.27 -30.51
C GLU A 152 -10.01 -3.33 -31.09
N ARG A 153 -10.57 -3.03 -32.27
CA ARG A 153 -11.42 -3.96 -33.03
C ARG A 153 -10.64 -4.47 -34.23
N VAL A 154 -10.31 -5.75 -34.20
CA VAL A 154 -9.53 -6.39 -35.26
C VAL A 154 -10.44 -7.34 -36.02
N ILE A 155 -10.41 -7.27 -37.35
CA ILE A 155 -11.09 -8.22 -38.22
C ILE A 155 -10.17 -9.43 -38.37
N VAL A 156 -10.61 -10.59 -37.91
CA VAL A 156 -9.75 -11.79 -37.84
C VAL A 156 -9.90 -12.69 -39.07
N ASP A 157 -10.96 -12.53 -39.87
CA ASP A 157 -11.19 -13.35 -41.06
C ASP A 157 -12.16 -12.69 -42.08
N SER A 158 -12.27 -13.32 -43.24
CA SER A 158 -13.20 -13.10 -44.36
C SER A 158 -14.68 -13.02 -43.93
N THR A 159 -15.01 -13.51 -42.71
CA THR A 159 -16.33 -13.46 -42.08
C THR A 159 -16.72 -12.08 -41.56
N LYS A 160 -15.81 -11.08 -41.57
CA LYS A 160 -16.02 -9.72 -41.01
C LYS A 160 -16.39 -9.70 -39.52
N ALA A 161 -16.08 -10.75 -38.77
CA ALA A 161 -16.28 -10.78 -37.33
C ALA A 161 -15.19 -9.93 -36.62
N PHE A 162 -15.61 -8.98 -35.79
CA PHE A 162 -14.72 -8.13 -35.01
C PHE A 162 -14.35 -8.81 -33.69
N VAL A 163 -13.07 -9.05 -33.47
CA VAL A 163 -12.53 -9.41 -32.16
C VAL A 163 -12.09 -8.14 -31.45
N VAL A 164 -12.65 -7.90 -30.28
CA VAL A 164 -12.28 -6.76 -29.43
C VAL A 164 -11.14 -7.18 -28.51
N LYS A 165 -10.04 -6.43 -28.55
CA LYS A 165 -8.88 -6.61 -27.67
C LYS A 165 -8.72 -5.38 -26.79
N ILE A 166 -8.42 -5.58 -25.51
CA ILE A 166 -8.05 -4.48 -24.61
C ILE A 166 -6.65 -3.96 -24.95
N LYS A 167 -6.45 -2.65 -24.86
CA LYS A 167 -5.13 -2.01 -25.09
C LYS A 167 -4.28 -1.93 -23.83
N TYR A 168 -4.95 -1.84 -22.69
CA TYR A 168 -4.35 -1.66 -21.37
C TYR A 168 -4.78 -2.78 -20.43
N ASN A 169 -3.85 -3.32 -19.65
CA ASN A 169 -4.17 -4.29 -18.60
C ASN A 169 -4.93 -3.60 -17.45
N VAL A 170 -4.48 -2.41 -17.06
CA VAL A 170 -5.09 -1.59 -16.01
C VAL A 170 -5.22 -0.15 -16.48
N ILE A 171 -6.35 0.48 -16.16
CA ILE A 171 -6.49 1.94 -16.22
C ILE A 171 -6.66 2.53 -14.82
N ILE A 172 -6.14 3.73 -14.63
CA ILE A 172 -6.22 4.50 -13.38
C ILE A 172 -7.00 5.78 -13.66
N ILE A 173 -8.13 5.94 -12.99
CA ILE A 173 -8.95 7.16 -13.04
C ILE A 173 -8.70 7.88 -11.71
N ALA A 174 -7.88 8.93 -11.76
CA ALA A 174 -7.32 9.58 -10.57
C ALA A 174 -7.94 10.94 -10.31
N LYS A 175 -8.82 11.02 -9.31
CA LYS A 175 -9.48 12.25 -8.83
C LYS A 175 -10.16 13.05 -9.95
N PRO A 176 -11.06 12.45 -10.75
CA PRO A 176 -11.80 13.22 -11.74
C PRO A 176 -12.65 14.30 -11.06
N LEU A 177 -12.78 15.45 -11.72
CA LEU A 177 -13.53 16.62 -11.23
C LEU A 177 -14.79 16.91 -12.07
N ASP A 178 -14.79 16.47 -13.32
CA ASP A 178 -15.87 16.72 -14.27
C ASP A 178 -16.80 15.51 -14.42
N ARG A 179 -18.04 15.80 -14.81
CA ARG A 179 -19.08 14.79 -15.05
C ARG A 179 -18.73 13.89 -16.25
N PHE A 180 -18.83 12.57 -16.08
CA PHE A 180 -18.66 11.62 -17.19
C PHE A 180 -19.88 11.60 -18.12
N SER A 181 -19.65 11.70 -19.43
CA SER A 181 -20.69 11.47 -20.44
C SER A 181 -21.05 9.99 -20.53
N GLU A 182 -22.27 9.68 -20.97
CA GLU A 182 -22.72 8.29 -21.16
C GLU A 182 -21.84 7.52 -22.15
N LYS A 183 -21.24 8.19 -23.14
CA LYS A 183 -20.28 7.56 -24.06
C LYS A 183 -18.99 7.17 -23.35
N ASN A 184 -18.44 8.04 -22.50
CA ASN A 184 -17.22 7.72 -21.74
C ASN A 184 -17.50 6.60 -20.71
N LYS A 185 -18.65 6.62 -20.06
CA LYS A 185 -19.11 5.50 -19.20
C LYS A 185 -19.21 4.20 -19.99
N PHE A 186 -19.79 4.22 -21.18
CA PHE A 186 -19.90 3.07 -22.06
C PHE A 186 -18.54 2.51 -22.49
N ILE A 187 -17.58 3.38 -22.81
CA ILE A 187 -16.22 2.98 -23.18
C ILE A 187 -15.53 2.24 -22.01
N ILE A 188 -15.62 2.79 -20.79
CA ILE A 188 -15.05 2.16 -19.59
C ILE A 188 -15.78 0.86 -19.26
N ASP A 189 -17.11 0.85 -19.33
CA ASP A 189 -17.93 -0.33 -19.07
C ASP A 189 -17.54 -1.48 -20.01
N GLN A 190 -17.51 -1.23 -21.32
CA GLN A 190 -17.16 -2.26 -22.28
C GLN A 190 -15.70 -2.71 -22.13
N TYR A 191 -14.78 -1.80 -21.83
CA TYR A 191 -13.40 -2.17 -21.46
C TYR A 191 -13.37 -3.17 -20.30
N ILE A 192 -14.16 -2.95 -19.24
CA ILE A 192 -14.30 -3.89 -18.11
C ILE A 192 -14.93 -5.22 -18.56
N MET A 193 -15.97 -5.18 -19.40
CA MET A 193 -16.62 -6.39 -19.92
C MET A 193 -15.65 -7.27 -20.71
N TYR A 194 -14.69 -6.65 -21.41
CA TYR A 194 -13.64 -7.34 -22.14
C TYR A 194 -12.44 -7.79 -21.28
N GLY A 195 -12.48 -7.57 -19.96
CA GLY A 195 -11.45 -8.03 -19.03
C GLY A 195 -10.43 -6.97 -18.63
N GLY A 196 -10.62 -5.72 -19.06
CA GLY A 196 -9.83 -4.59 -18.62
C GLY A 196 -10.08 -4.28 -17.13
N ARG A 197 -9.03 -3.93 -16.39
CA ARG A 197 -9.11 -3.71 -14.93
C ARG A 197 -9.03 -2.23 -14.64
N VAL A 198 -9.72 -1.77 -13.60
CA VAL A 198 -9.84 -0.35 -13.28
C VAL A 198 -9.48 -0.07 -11.83
N VAL A 199 -8.70 0.97 -11.61
CA VAL A 199 -8.51 1.61 -10.31
C VAL A 199 -9.27 2.94 -10.33
N TRP A 200 -10.30 3.03 -9.51
CA TRP A 200 -11.07 4.25 -9.30
C TRP A 200 -10.55 4.94 -8.05
N LEU A 201 -10.00 6.15 -8.19
CA LEU A 201 -9.73 7.02 -7.05
C LEU A 201 -10.63 8.25 -7.17
N ILE A 202 -11.67 8.30 -6.35
CA ILE A 202 -12.78 9.23 -6.51
C ILE A 202 -12.98 10.03 -5.23
N ASP A 203 -13.04 11.35 -5.38
CA ASP A 203 -13.50 12.27 -4.35
C ASP A 203 -14.96 12.64 -4.60
N PRO A 204 -15.90 12.13 -3.80
CA PRO A 204 -17.32 12.50 -3.94
C PRO A 204 -17.61 13.90 -3.38
N VAL A 205 -16.66 14.52 -2.68
CA VAL A 205 -16.80 15.81 -2.02
C VAL A 205 -15.60 16.69 -2.37
N PHE A 206 -15.86 17.88 -2.91
CA PHE A 206 -14.84 18.89 -3.14
C PHE A 206 -14.41 19.51 -1.81
N ALA A 207 -13.19 19.21 -1.38
CA ALA A 207 -12.52 19.87 -0.26
C ALA A 207 -11.02 20.00 -0.58
N SER A 208 -10.42 21.15 -0.26
CA SER A 208 -8.98 21.35 -0.50
C SER A 208 -8.34 22.22 0.57
N MET A 209 -7.06 21.95 0.84
CA MET A 209 -6.27 22.77 1.74
C MET A 209 -5.97 24.16 1.14
N ASP A 210 -5.86 24.25 -0.19
CA ASP A 210 -5.67 25.52 -0.91
C ASP A 210 -6.84 26.49 -0.63
N SER A 211 -8.08 25.99 -0.54
CA SER A 211 -9.24 26.80 -0.16
C SER A 211 -9.17 27.27 1.29
N LEU A 212 -8.82 26.37 2.22
CA LEU A 212 -8.73 26.66 3.66
C LEU A 212 -7.60 27.63 4.01
N GLN A 213 -6.51 27.63 3.25
CA GLN A 213 -5.40 28.59 3.44
C GLN A 213 -5.75 30.00 2.98
N LYS A 214 -6.68 30.15 2.03
CA LYS A 214 -7.11 31.46 1.51
C LYS A 214 -8.22 32.08 2.36
N ALA A 215 -9.14 31.26 2.83
CA ALA A 215 -10.20 31.64 3.74
C ALA A 215 -10.23 30.56 4.83
N ASP A 216 -9.99 30.93 6.10
CA ASP A 216 -9.94 30.05 7.28
C ASP A 216 -11.17 29.11 7.46
N VAL A 217 -12.17 29.26 6.59
CA VAL A 217 -13.37 28.47 6.43
C VAL A 217 -13.58 28.14 4.94
N SER A 218 -13.84 26.86 4.62
CA SER A 218 -14.26 26.40 3.30
C SER A 218 -15.52 25.54 3.40
N MET A 219 -16.37 25.58 2.38
CA MET A 219 -17.49 24.66 2.24
C MET A 219 -17.03 23.40 1.49
N ALA A 220 -17.26 22.24 2.07
CA ALA A 220 -17.16 20.95 1.41
C ALA A 220 -18.49 20.65 0.72
N ILE A 221 -18.45 20.42 -0.59
CA ILE A 221 -19.65 20.32 -1.44
C ILE A 221 -19.60 19.02 -2.24
N PRO A 222 -20.71 18.27 -2.37
CA PRO A 222 -20.80 17.11 -3.26
C PRO A 222 -20.36 17.40 -4.70
N ILE A 223 -19.66 16.45 -5.33
CA ILE A 223 -19.37 16.46 -6.78
C ILE A 223 -20.24 15.40 -7.45
N ASP A 224 -20.93 15.76 -8.53
CA ASP A 224 -21.69 14.80 -9.34
C ASP A 224 -20.90 14.40 -10.59
N LEU A 225 -20.24 13.24 -10.49
CA LEU A 225 -19.41 12.67 -11.55
C LEU A 225 -20.19 11.80 -12.54
N ASN A 226 -21.49 11.53 -12.31
CA ASN A 226 -22.29 10.56 -13.07
C ASN A 226 -21.76 9.11 -13.01
N LEU A 227 -21.08 8.71 -11.93
CA LEU A 227 -20.51 7.36 -11.76
C LEU A 227 -21.28 6.49 -10.76
N ASP A 228 -22.22 7.07 -10.00
CA ASP A 228 -22.94 6.39 -8.93
C ASP A 228 -23.66 5.13 -9.40
N ASP A 229 -24.37 5.20 -10.53
CA ASP A 229 -25.12 4.06 -11.07
C ASP A 229 -24.19 2.94 -11.58
N GLN A 230 -23.06 3.30 -12.17
CA GLN A 230 -22.06 2.37 -12.67
C GLN A 230 -21.37 1.63 -11.52
N LEU A 231 -20.87 2.36 -10.53
CA LEU A 231 -20.24 1.78 -9.33
C LEU A 231 -21.24 0.95 -8.51
N PHE A 232 -22.48 1.42 -8.38
CA PHE A 232 -23.55 0.68 -7.71
C PHE A 232 -23.84 -0.64 -8.41
N THR A 233 -23.85 -0.65 -9.74
CA THR A 233 -24.03 -1.86 -10.54
C THR A 233 -22.90 -2.86 -10.28
N TYR A 234 -21.65 -2.40 -10.21
CA TYR A 234 -20.48 -3.22 -9.93
C TYR A 234 -20.38 -3.67 -8.46
N GLY A 235 -21.11 -3.02 -7.56
CA GLY A 235 -21.35 -3.51 -6.21
C GLY A 235 -20.74 -2.67 -5.08
N VAL A 236 -20.47 -1.37 -5.31
CA VAL A 236 -20.06 -0.43 -4.26
C VAL A 236 -20.80 0.90 -4.37
N ARG A 237 -20.87 1.63 -3.26
CA ARG A 237 -21.34 3.01 -3.21
C ARG A 237 -20.30 3.84 -2.47
N ILE A 238 -19.85 4.91 -3.10
CA ILE A 238 -19.02 5.92 -2.44
C ILE A 238 -19.99 6.92 -1.81
N ASN A 239 -19.88 7.14 -0.50
CA ASN A 239 -20.77 8.05 0.21
C ASN A 239 -20.28 9.49 0.09
N THR A 240 -21.21 10.42 -0.05
CA THR A 240 -20.93 11.86 -0.14
C THR A 240 -20.71 12.47 1.24
N ASN A 241 -19.64 12.05 1.91
CA ASN A 241 -19.31 12.44 3.27
C ASN A 241 -17.80 12.59 3.46
N LEU A 242 -17.38 13.15 4.59
CA LEU A 242 -15.98 13.25 4.97
C LEU A 242 -15.76 12.53 6.29
N ILE A 243 -14.71 11.72 6.35
CA ILE A 243 -14.30 11.02 7.56
C ILE A 243 -13.28 11.90 8.30
N GLN A 244 -13.52 12.11 9.59
CA GLN A 244 -12.59 12.66 10.55
C GLN A 244 -12.09 11.53 11.45
N ASP A 245 -10.79 11.45 11.69
CA ASP A 245 -10.18 10.44 12.55
C ASP A 245 -9.24 11.11 13.55
N LEU A 246 -9.21 10.61 14.80
CA LEU A 246 -8.23 11.04 15.80
C LEU A 246 -6.80 10.60 15.42
N GLN A 247 -6.67 9.50 14.67
CA GLN A 247 -5.40 9.09 14.07
C GLN A 247 -5.24 9.76 12.71
N SER A 248 -4.65 10.96 12.70
CA SER A 248 -4.52 11.78 11.51
C SER A 248 -3.12 12.38 11.33
N ALA A 249 -2.77 12.70 10.09
CA ALA A 249 -1.56 13.45 9.78
C ALA A 249 -1.66 14.89 10.32
N PRO A 250 -0.57 15.46 10.88
CA PRO A 250 -0.57 16.83 11.35
C PRO A 250 -0.33 17.83 10.22
N ILE A 251 -0.82 19.06 10.39
CA ILE A 251 -0.55 20.20 9.52
C ILE A 251 0.13 21.34 10.29
N PRO A 252 0.98 22.15 9.62
CA PRO A 252 1.56 23.33 10.24
C PRO A 252 0.53 24.46 10.37
N VAL A 253 0.45 25.04 11.56
CA VAL A 253 -0.39 26.21 11.86
C VAL A 253 0.44 27.29 12.52
N ILE A 254 0.26 28.54 12.11
CA ILE A 254 0.91 29.69 12.73
C ILE A 254 0.17 30.01 14.03
N THR A 255 0.82 29.79 15.18
CA THR A 255 0.23 30.01 16.52
C THR A 255 0.62 31.35 17.14
N GLY A 256 1.58 32.06 16.55
CA GLY A 256 1.98 33.38 17.02
C GLY A 256 3.23 33.89 16.30
N MET A 257 3.88 34.88 16.90
CA MET A 257 5.16 35.43 16.45
C MET A 257 6.18 35.29 17.58
N VAL A 258 7.38 34.79 17.28
CA VAL A 258 8.54 34.86 18.19
C VAL A 258 9.48 35.91 17.61
N GLY A 259 9.46 37.11 18.20
CA GLY A 259 10.08 38.29 17.58
C GLY A 259 9.39 38.63 16.24
N ASN A 260 10.17 38.67 15.15
CA ASN A 260 9.68 38.94 13.78
C ASN A 260 9.45 37.67 12.94
N GLN A 261 9.57 36.47 13.51
CA GLN A 261 9.32 35.22 12.79
C GLN A 261 8.01 34.56 13.23
N PRO A 262 7.18 34.05 12.31
CA PRO A 262 5.99 33.29 12.67
C PRO A 262 6.38 32.01 13.40
N LYS A 263 5.75 31.79 14.55
CA LYS A 263 5.84 30.54 15.30
C LYS A 263 4.87 29.55 14.67
N THR A 264 5.42 28.47 14.11
CA THR A 264 4.64 27.40 13.50
C THR A 264 4.66 26.17 14.38
N GLU A 265 3.50 25.61 14.67
CA GLU A 265 3.32 24.36 15.42
C GLU A 265 2.50 23.37 14.60
N MET A 266 2.68 22.08 14.88
CA MET A 266 2.03 21.00 14.13
C MET A 266 0.81 20.50 14.91
N PHE A 267 -0.37 20.57 14.29
CA PHE A 267 -1.64 20.12 14.88
C PHE A 267 -2.23 18.96 14.08
N PRO A 268 -2.80 17.93 14.73
CA PRO A 268 -3.47 16.83 14.03
C PRO A 268 -4.66 17.37 13.24
N TRP A 269 -4.67 17.15 11.92
CA TRP A 269 -5.78 17.55 11.06
C TRP A 269 -6.67 16.36 10.80
N PHE A 270 -7.80 16.25 11.51
CA PHE A 270 -8.62 15.05 11.52
C PHE A 270 -9.17 14.64 10.16
N PHE A 271 -9.26 15.57 9.19
CA PHE A 271 -9.64 15.27 7.82
C PHE A 271 -8.54 14.60 6.99
N PHE A 272 -7.33 14.43 7.53
CA PHE A 272 -6.23 13.66 6.92
C PHE A 272 -6.00 12.34 7.69
N PRO A 273 -6.97 11.41 7.69
CA PRO A 273 -6.86 10.18 8.44
C PRO A 273 -5.68 9.34 7.96
N LEU A 274 -5.04 8.65 8.90
CA LEU A 274 -4.01 7.65 8.61
C LEU A 274 -4.69 6.29 8.43
N LEU A 275 -4.91 5.91 7.18
CA LEU A 275 -5.58 4.67 6.81
C LEU A 275 -4.66 3.47 7.07
N THR A 276 -5.25 2.42 7.62
CA THR A 276 -4.55 1.17 7.96
C THR A 276 -5.16 -0.03 7.23
N PRO A 277 -4.41 -1.13 7.06
CA PRO A 277 -4.93 -2.36 6.46
C PRO A 277 -6.18 -2.88 7.19
N ALA A 278 -7.25 -3.12 6.44
CA ALA A 278 -8.49 -3.68 7.00
C ALA A 278 -8.38 -5.17 7.31
N ASN A 279 -7.49 -5.88 6.62
CA ASN A 279 -7.24 -7.31 6.71
C ASN A 279 -5.81 -7.64 6.24
N ASN A 280 -5.49 -8.93 6.09
CA ASN A 280 -4.19 -9.41 5.64
C ASN A 280 -4.15 -9.68 4.11
N HIS A 281 -4.96 -9.00 3.31
CA HIS A 281 -4.95 -9.19 1.85
C HIS A 281 -3.58 -8.79 1.28
N PRO A 282 -3.01 -9.52 0.29
CA PRO A 282 -1.68 -9.23 -0.25
C PRO A 282 -1.41 -7.77 -0.65
N ILE A 283 -2.46 -7.06 -1.09
CA ILE A 283 -2.36 -5.63 -1.47
C ILE A 283 -1.94 -4.78 -0.26
N VAL A 284 -2.50 -5.05 0.91
CA VAL A 284 -2.36 -4.20 2.11
C VAL A 284 -1.55 -4.83 3.23
N ASN A 285 -1.12 -6.09 3.07
CA ASN A 285 -0.36 -6.78 4.11
C ASN A 285 1.00 -6.10 4.33
N ASN A 286 1.35 -5.91 5.60
CA ASN A 286 2.60 -5.28 6.04
C ASN A 286 2.85 -3.86 5.48
N LEU A 287 1.81 -3.16 5.01
CA LEU A 287 1.93 -1.77 4.60
C LEU A 287 2.07 -0.84 5.79
N ASN A 288 2.85 0.21 5.59
CA ASN A 288 2.85 1.36 6.46
C ASN A 288 1.50 2.10 6.37
N ALA A 289 1.20 2.97 7.34
CA ALA A 289 -0.02 3.79 7.31
C ALA A 289 -0.05 4.64 6.03
N ILE A 290 -1.22 4.73 5.41
CA ILE A 290 -1.46 5.48 4.18
C ILE A 290 -2.14 6.78 4.56
N LYS A 291 -1.53 7.90 4.19
CA LYS A 291 -2.12 9.21 4.44
C LYS A 291 -3.24 9.44 3.42
N GLY A 292 -4.46 9.62 3.91
CA GLY A 292 -5.55 10.13 3.08
C GLY A 292 -5.74 11.64 3.27
N GLU A 293 -6.40 12.29 2.33
CA GLU A 293 -6.78 13.70 2.40
C GLU A 293 -8.26 13.85 2.06
N PHE A 294 -9.08 14.33 3.01
CA PHE A 294 -10.53 14.49 2.85
C PHE A 294 -11.26 13.19 2.41
N VAL A 295 -10.85 12.06 2.99
CA VAL A 295 -11.35 10.71 2.67
C VAL A 295 -12.86 10.59 2.90
N SER A 296 -13.54 9.89 2.00
CA SER A 296 -14.95 9.50 2.13
C SER A 296 -15.11 8.01 2.45
N SER A 297 -16.28 7.62 2.96
CA SER A 297 -16.58 6.19 3.25
C SER A 297 -17.11 5.43 2.02
N ILE A 298 -16.85 4.12 1.97
CA ILE A 298 -17.38 3.21 0.94
C ILE A 298 -18.26 2.14 1.58
N ASP A 299 -19.46 1.97 1.03
CA ASP A 299 -20.34 0.84 1.33
C ASP A 299 -20.27 -0.22 0.23
N THR A 300 -20.33 -1.50 0.63
CA THR A 300 -20.43 -2.63 -0.31
C THR A 300 -21.87 -3.03 -0.54
N ILE A 301 -22.22 -3.36 -1.77
CA ILE A 301 -23.56 -3.79 -2.17
C ILE A 301 -23.55 -5.29 -2.48
N ALA A 302 -24.55 -6.01 -1.95
CA ALA A 302 -24.73 -7.42 -2.25
C ALA A 302 -25.03 -7.59 -3.75
N LYS A 303 -24.16 -8.34 -4.44
CA LYS A 303 -24.29 -8.70 -5.86
C LYS A 303 -23.83 -10.14 -6.01
N LYS A 304 -24.61 -10.97 -6.69
CA LYS A 304 -24.31 -12.39 -6.91
C LYS A 304 -23.03 -12.50 -7.75
N GLY A 305 -22.11 -13.37 -7.34
CA GLY A 305 -20.89 -13.65 -8.10
C GLY A 305 -19.78 -12.60 -7.98
N ILE A 306 -19.96 -11.54 -7.18
CA ILE A 306 -18.93 -10.52 -6.93
C ILE A 306 -18.52 -10.58 -5.46
N ARG A 307 -17.26 -10.94 -5.21
CA ARG A 307 -16.59 -10.87 -3.92
C ARG A 307 -16.13 -9.43 -3.66
N LYS A 308 -16.35 -8.94 -2.45
CA LYS A 308 -15.89 -7.62 -2.00
C LYS A 308 -14.97 -7.77 -0.80
N THR A 309 -13.82 -7.13 -0.88
CA THR A 309 -12.80 -7.16 0.17
C THR A 309 -12.43 -5.72 0.51
N GLY A 310 -12.78 -5.24 1.71
CA GLY A 310 -12.29 -3.96 2.19
C GLY A 310 -10.77 -3.99 2.35
N LEU A 311 -10.06 -3.00 1.83
CA LEU A 311 -8.60 -2.94 1.82
C LEU A 311 -8.08 -2.00 2.91
N LEU A 312 -8.61 -0.78 2.96
CA LEU A 312 -8.17 0.26 3.88
C LEU A 312 -9.32 0.71 4.78
N LYS A 313 -8.98 1.02 6.03
CA LYS A 313 -9.94 1.55 7.00
C LYS A 313 -9.32 2.60 7.91
N THR A 314 -10.18 3.44 8.49
CA THR A 314 -9.84 4.35 9.58
C THR A 314 -9.71 3.61 10.91
N SER A 315 -9.22 4.32 11.92
CA SER A 315 -9.21 3.87 13.31
C SER A 315 -10.64 3.65 13.84
N GLN A 316 -10.76 3.03 15.02
CA GLN A 316 -12.07 2.88 15.68
C GLN A 316 -12.67 4.23 16.11
N ASN A 317 -11.83 5.26 16.22
CA ASN A 317 -12.21 6.56 16.74
C ASN A 317 -12.39 7.54 15.57
N SER A 318 -13.44 7.32 14.79
CA SER A 318 -13.77 8.15 13.65
C SER A 318 -15.17 8.78 13.76
N LYS A 319 -15.34 9.85 12.99
CA LYS A 319 -16.56 10.64 12.86
C LYS A 319 -16.81 10.91 11.39
N VAL A 320 -17.99 10.58 10.89
CA VAL A 320 -18.41 10.88 9.52
C VAL A 320 -19.32 12.10 9.52
N THR A 321 -19.05 13.03 8.60
CA THR A 321 -19.84 14.24 8.39
C THR A 321 -20.32 14.29 6.95
N ASN A 322 -21.63 14.27 6.73
CA ASN A 322 -22.21 14.35 5.38
C ASN A 322 -22.01 15.73 4.76
N ALA A 323 -21.80 15.77 3.44
CA ALA A 323 -21.75 17.03 2.68
C ALA A 323 -23.18 17.46 2.24
N PRO A 324 -23.43 18.77 2.03
CA PRO A 324 -22.48 19.87 2.22
C PRO A 324 -22.19 20.17 3.69
N THR A 325 -20.94 20.47 4.01
CA THR A 325 -20.52 20.80 5.38
C THR A 325 -19.44 21.86 5.40
N ARG A 326 -19.28 22.53 6.54
CA ARG A 326 -18.28 23.58 6.73
C ARG A 326 -17.02 23.00 7.36
N ILE A 327 -15.88 23.30 6.76
CA ILE A 327 -14.56 22.96 7.29
C ILE A 327 -13.88 24.27 7.69
N SER A 328 -13.24 24.31 8.87
CA SER A 328 -12.52 25.50 9.32
C SER A 328 -11.24 25.13 10.06
N LEU A 329 -10.16 25.86 9.80
CA LEU A 329 -8.91 25.74 10.56
C LEU A 329 -9.08 26.18 12.02
N GLY A 330 -10.10 27.00 12.31
CA GLY A 330 -10.43 27.42 13.66
C GLY A 330 -10.80 26.26 14.60
N MET A 331 -11.18 25.10 14.06
CA MET A 331 -11.48 23.91 14.88
C MET A 331 -10.27 23.39 15.64
N LEU A 332 -9.05 23.67 15.17
CA LEU A 332 -7.81 23.21 15.83
C LEU A 332 -7.51 23.94 17.14
N ARG A 333 -8.24 25.03 17.42
CA ARG A 333 -8.12 25.79 18.67
C ARG A 333 -8.81 25.10 19.85
N PHE A 334 -9.63 24.09 19.57
CA PHE A 334 -10.43 23.39 20.57
C PHE A 334 -10.04 21.91 20.58
N GLU A 335 -9.99 21.32 21.78
CA GLU A 335 -9.82 19.87 21.89
C GLU A 335 -11.06 19.17 21.31
N PRO A 336 -10.88 18.11 20.49
CA PRO A 336 -12.00 17.36 19.96
C PRO A 336 -12.74 16.67 21.11
N ASP A 337 -14.07 16.74 21.10
CA ASP A 337 -14.91 15.94 21.98
C ASP A 337 -14.83 14.45 21.54
N PRO A 338 -14.19 13.56 22.32
CA PRO A 338 -14.01 12.16 21.92
C PRO A 338 -15.33 11.41 21.74
N SER A 339 -16.41 11.89 22.38
CA SER A 339 -17.74 11.26 22.25
C SER A 339 -18.32 11.38 20.84
N GLN A 340 -17.82 12.34 20.03
CA GLN A 340 -18.23 12.52 18.64
C GLN A 340 -17.53 11.55 17.67
N PHE A 341 -16.46 10.88 18.11
CA PHE A 341 -15.67 9.94 17.32
C PHE A 341 -16.09 8.49 17.63
N ASN A 342 -17.38 8.21 17.47
CA ASN A 342 -18.04 7.00 17.95
C ASN A 342 -18.55 6.08 16.83
N GLN A 343 -18.16 6.32 15.58
CA GLN A 343 -18.70 5.58 14.43
C GLN A 343 -17.92 4.32 14.05
N GLY A 344 -16.87 3.98 14.80
CA GLY A 344 -16.03 2.82 14.53
C GLY A 344 -15.16 3.00 13.28
N SER A 345 -14.47 1.94 12.86
CA SER A 345 -13.69 1.95 11.62
C SER A 345 -14.56 2.07 10.36
N GLN A 346 -14.25 3.07 9.54
CA GLN A 346 -14.85 3.29 8.22
C GLN A 346 -13.95 2.72 7.12
N VAL A 347 -14.54 2.09 6.10
CA VAL A 347 -13.80 1.54 4.96
C VAL A 347 -13.62 2.64 3.90
N ALA A 348 -12.40 2.80 3.41
CA ALA A 348 -12.01 3.83 2.42
C ALA A 348 -11.56 3.25 1.07
N ALA A 349 -11.29 1.94 1.00
CA ALA A 349 -10.91 1.26 -0.23
C ALA A 349 -11.47 -0.16 -0.27
N VAL A 350 -11.94 -0.61 -1.44
CA VAL A 350 -12.54 -1.94 -1.65
C VAL A 350 -12.02 -2.56 -2.95
N LEU A 351 -11.64 -3.83 -2.87
CA LEU A 351 -11.38 -4.71 -4.02
C LEU A 351 -12.66 -5.47 -4.38
N LEU A 352 -13.01 -5.46 -5.67
CA LEU A 352 -14.11 -6.21 -6.26
C LEU A 352 -13.56 -7.26 -7.20
N GLU A 353 -14.02 -8.50 -7.06
CA GLU A 353 -13.58 -9.62 -7.90
C GLU A 353 -14.77 -10.49 -8.29
N GLY A 354 -14.86 -10.84 -9.57
CA GLY A 354 -15.93 -11.68 -10.07
C GLY A 354 -16.31 -11.35 -11.50
N LYS A 355 -17.55 -11.72 -11.88
CA LYS A 355 -18.14 -11.30 -13.13
C LYS A 355 -19.03 -10.07 -12.90
N PHE A 356 -18.77 -9.01 -13.64
CA PHE A 356 -19.51 -7.76 -13.58
C PHE A 356 -20.60 -7.75 -14.64
N GLU A 357 -21.77 -7.22 -14.27
CA GLU A 357 -22.86 -6.95 -15.19
C GLU A 357 -22.69 -5.53 -15.76
N SER A 358 -22.87 -5.37 -17.07
CA SER A 358 -22.80 -4.06 -17.72
C SER A 358 -23.92 -3.16 -17.20
N VAL A 359 -23.60 -1.90 -16.87
CA VAL A 359 -24.60 -0.90 -16.49
C VAL A 359 -25.53 -0.55 -17.66
N PHE A 360 -25.11 -0.84 -18.89
CA PHE A 360 -25.85 -0.60 -20.13
C PHE A 360 -26.72 -1.79 -20.57
N LYS A 361 -26.67 -2.91 -19.84
CA LYS A 361 -27.54 -4.05 -20.11
C LYS A 361 -29.01 -3.63 -20.07
N ASN A 362 -29.75 -3.99 -21.11
CA ASN A 362 -31.16 -3.59 -21.34
C ASN A 362 -31.39 -2.07 -21.45
N ARG A 363 -30.35 -1.25 -21.61
CA ARG A 363 -30.45 0.21 -21.81
C ARG A 363 -30.02 0.67 -23.20
N ILE A 364 -29.42 -0.22 -24.00
CA ILE A 364 -29.00 0.07 -25.36
C ILE A 364 -30.10 -0.24 -26.38
N THR A 365 -30.08 0.46 -27.52
CA THR A 365 -31.02 0.20 -28.60
C THR A 365 -30.67 -1.11 -29.31
N PRO A 366 -31.66 -1.81 -29.92
CA PRO A 366 -31.39 -3.02 -30.70
C PRO A 366 -30.40 -2.84 -31.85
N GLN A 367 -30.24 -1.60 -32.34
CA GLN A 367 -29.27 -1.25 -33.37
C GLN A 367 -27.83 -1.31 -32.86
N ILE A 368 -27.59 -0.82 -31.64
CA ILE A 368 -26.26 -0.87 -30.98
C ILE A 368 -25.95 -2.29 -30.54
N GLU A 369 -26.94 -2.99 -29.99
CA GLU A 369 -26.79 -4.38 -29.52
C GLU A 369 -26.41 -5.33 -30.67
N LYS A 370 -27.03 -5.16 -31.85
CA LYS A 370 -26.78 -5.98 -33.04
C LYS A 370 -25.66 -5.44 -33.93
N ALA A 371 -25.04 -4.31 -33.58
CA ALA A 371 -23.94 -3.75 -34.36
C ALA A 371 -22.66 -4.58 -34.13
N ASN A 372 -22.30 -5.40 -35.12
CA ASN A 372 -21.08 -6.22 -35.09
C ASN A 372 -19.81 -5.39 -34.85
N GLU A 373 -19.77 -4.14 -35.30
CA GLU A 373 -18.65 -3.21 -35.10
C GLU A 373 -18.48 -2.82 -33.62
N ILE A 374 -19.57 -2.72 -32.87
CA ILE A 374 -19.54 -2.38 -31.45
C ILE A 374 -19.18 -3.62 -30.64
N ASN A 375 -19.81 -4.75 -30.99
CA ASN A 375 -19.70 -6.03 -30.30
C ASN A 375 -19.94 -5.86 -28.80
N PHE A 376 -21.17 -5.51 -28.43
CA PHE A 376 -21.54 -5.24 -27.05
C PHE A 376 -21.48 -6.52 -26.19
N LYS A 377 -21.02 -6.37 -24.94
CA LYS A 377 -21.07 -7.41 -23.91
C LYS A 377 -21.88 -6.95 -22.70
N ASP A 378 -22.77 -7.81 -22.24
CA ASP A 378 -23.66 -7.59 -21.09
C ASP A 378 -23.09 -8.11 -19.77
N GLU A 379 -22.14 -9.06 -19.84
CA GLU A 379 -21.41 -9.63 -18.69
C GLU A 379 -19.91 -9.67 -18.98
N SER A 380 -19.10 -9.40 -17.96
CA SER A 380 -17.65 -9.49 -18.05
C SER A 380 -17.15 -10.93 -17.92
N ILE A 381 -15.94 -11.17 -18.43
CA ILE A 381 -15.15 -12.31 -17.95
C ILE A 381 -14.85 -12.14 -16.45
N ASN A 382 -14.31 -13.18 -15.79
CA ASN A 382 -13.86 -13.01 -14.40
C ASN A 382 -12.78 -11.92 -14.36
N ASN A 383 -13.05 -10.86 -13.61
CA ASN A 383 -12.30 -9.64 -13.65
C ASN A 383 -12.19 -9.03 -12.24
N LYS A 384 -11.37 -7.98 -12.11
CA LYS A 384 -11.09 -7.32 -10.84
C LYS A 384 -11.08 -5.79 -11.03
N MET A 385 -11.53 -5.06 -10.03
CA MET A 385 -11.38 -3.61 -9.96
C MET A 385 -11.23 -3.15 -8.52
N ILE A 386 -10.64 -1.99 -8.31
CA ILE A 386 -10.43 -1.40 -6.99
C ILE A 386 -11.05 -0.01 -6.97
N VAL A 387 -11.77 0.29 -5.89
CA VAL A 387 -12.40 1.59 -5.67
C VAL A 387 -11.87 2.17 -4.38
N ILE A 388 -11.37 3.40 -4.45
CA ILE A 388 -10.74 4.15 -3.36
C ILE A 388 -11.47 5.50 -3.29
N ALA A 389 -11.97 5.84 -2.11
CA ALA A 389 -12.77 7.05 -1.86
C ALA A 389 -11.88 8.24 -1.44
N ASP A 390 -10.72 8.33 -2.08
CA ASP A 390 -9.74 9.39 -1.95
C ASP A 390 -8.80 9.40 -3.17
N GLY A 391 -8.90 10.44 -3.98
CA GLY A 391 -8.07 10.76 -5.13
C GLY A 391 -6.65 11.21 -4.78
N ASP A 392 -6.47 11.82 -3.61
CA ASP A 392 -5.19 12.36 -3.14
C ASP A 392 -4.22 11.26 -2.69
N ILE A 393 -4.67 10.01 -2.49
CA ILE A 393 -3.77 8.88 -2.20
C ILE A 393 -2.70 8.70 -3.29
N THR A 394 -3.03 9.03 -4.55
CA THR A 394 -2.10 9.00 -5.69
C THR A 394 -1.39 10.31 -5.98
N LYS A 395 -1.73 11.38 -5.26
CA LYS A 395 -1.23 12.72 -5.52
C LYS A 395 0.09 12.98 -4.79
N ASN A 396 1.13 13.24 -5.54
CA ASN A 396 2.37 13.78 -4.98
C ASN A 396 2.30 15.31 -4.87
N HIS A 397 3.09 15.85 -3.93
CA HIS A 397 3.24 17.29 -3.84
C HIS A 397 4.01 17.83 -5.06
N VAL A 398 3.55 18.95 -5.64
CA VAL A 398 4.19 19.65 -6.75
C VAL A 398 4.43 21.10 -6.38
N ASN A 399 5.66 21.57 -6.61
CA ASN A 399 5.97 22.99 -6.57
C ASN A 399 5.52 23.65 -7.88
N LYS A 400 4.38 24.34 -7.86
CA LYS A 400 3.77 24.98 -9.04
C LYS A 400 4.68 25.97 -9.78
N ARG A 401 5.76 26.47 -9.14
CA ARG A 401 6.71 27.40 -9.77
C ARG A 401 7.83 26.69 -10.53
N THR A 402 8.32 25.57 -10.01
CA THR A 402 9.47 24.84 -10.58
C THR A 402 9.05 23.54 -11.30
N ASN A 403 7.80 23.10 -11.13
CA ASN A 403 7.29 21.78 -11.53
C ASN A 403 8.07 20.60 -10.93
N GLU A 404 8.85 20.86 -9.89
CA GLU A 404 9.47 19.81 -9.10
C GLU A 404 8.43 19.12 -8.24
N TYR A 405 8.52 17.80 -8.16
CA TYR A 405 7.64 16.99 -7.36
C TYR A 405 8.41 16.22 -6.28
N LEU A 406 7.70 15.89 -5.19
CA LEU A 406 8.21 15.03 -4.13
C LEU A 406 7.80 13.57 -4.38
N ALA A 407 8.48 12.63 -3.73
CA ALA A 407 8.09 11.24 -3.75
C ALA A 407 6.66 11.07 -3.21
N LEU A 408 5.86 10.20 -3.83
CA LEU A 408 4.50 9.91 -3.37
C LEU A 408 4.53 9.34 -1.95
N GLY A 409 3.71 9.90 -1.06
CA GLY A 409 3.67 9.54 0.35
C GLY A 409 4.70 10.25 1.23
N PHE A 410 5.62 11.05 0.67
CA PHE A 410 6.54 11.84 1.49
C PHE A 410 5.88 13.15 1.95
N ASP A 411 5.81 13.34 3.27
CA ASP A 411 5.28 14.55 3.87
C ASP A 411 6.40 15.54 4.20
N ARG A 412 6.38 16.69 3.52
CA ARG A 412 7.43 17.72 3.62
C ARG A 412 7.57 18.36 5.01
N PHE A 413 6.52 18.32 5.82
CA PHE A 413 6.48 19.02 7.11
C PHE A 413 6.99 18.13 8.23
N THR A 414 6.56 16.87 8.24
CA THR A 414 7.00 15.85 9.21
C THR A 414 8.27 15.13 8.76
N ARG A 415 8.66 15.23 7.49
CA ARG A 415 9.73 14.47 6.83
C ARG A 415 9.52 12.96 6.91
N GLN A 416 8.25 12.55 6.99
CA GLN A 416 7.82 11.17 7.15
C GLN A 416 7.39 10.60 5.79
N GLU A 417 7.68 9.32 5.56
CA GLU A 417 7.22 8.59 4.38
C GLU A 417 6.06 7.65 4.76
N PHE A 418 4.92 7.83 4.11
CA PHE A 418 3.71 7.03 4.24
C PHE A 418 3.63 5.94 3.16
N GLY A 419 2.78 4.94 3.38
CA GLY A 419 2.63 3.77 2.53
C GLY A 419 1.91 4.00 1.19
N ASN A 420 1.62 5.25 0.80
CA ASN A 420 0.83 5.59 -0.39
C ASN A 420 1.42 4.99 -1.69
N LYS A 421 2.73 5.15 -1.90
CA LYS A 421 3.44 4.61 -3.06
C LYS A 421 3.36 3.08 -3.10
N ASP A 422 3.71 2.42 -2.01
CA ASP A 422 3.72 0.95 -1.92
C ASP A 422 2.32 0.37 -2.09
N PHE A 423 1.30 1.04 -1.54
CA PHE A 423 -0.10 0.66 -1.74
C PHE A 423 -0.48 0.68 -3.22
N MET A 424 -0.17 1.76 -3.94
CA MET A 424 -0.51 1.89 -5.35
C MET A 424 0.25 0.92 -6.24
N LEU A 425 1.53 0.66 -5.95
CA LEU A 425 2.31 -0.39 -6.62
C LEU A 425 1.70 -1.77 -6.39
N ASN A 426 1.27 -2.08 -5.16
CA ASN A 426 0.61 -3.34 -4.85
C ASN A 426 -0.77 -3.47 -5.51
N VAL A 427 -1.53 -2.38 -5.60
CA VAL A 427 -2.83 -2.30 -6.28
C VAL A 427 -2.67 -2.65 -7.75
N VAL A 428 -1.77 -1.98 -8.46
CA VAL A 428 -1.52 -2.25 -9.88
C VAL A 428 -0.89 -3.63 -10.06
N GLY A 429 0.04 -4.02 -9.18
CA GLY A 429 0.64 -5.34 -9.16
C GLY A 429 -0.38 -6.46 -9.08
N PHE A 430 -1.31 -6.40 -8.12
CA PHE A 430 -2.37 -7.39 -7.97
C PHE A 430 -3.36 -7.40 -9.13
N LEU A 431 -3.64 -6.23 -9.72
CA LEU A 431 -4.47 -6.12 -10.91
C LEU A 431 -3.73 -6.50 -12.19
N CYS A 432 -2.40 -6.59 -12.23
CA CYS A 432 -1.67 -7.09 -13.40
C CYS A 432 -1.26 -8.57 -13.24
N ASP A 433 -1.26 -9.09 -12.01
CA ASP A 433 -0.78 -10.43 -11.69
C ASP A 433 -1.81 -11.53 -11.99
N ASP A 434 -1.61 -12.21 -13.12
CA ASP A 434 -2.32 -13.43 -13.48
C ASP A 434 -1.60 -14.71 -13.00
N SER A 435 -0.35 -14.61 -12.53
CA SER A 435 0.48 -15.73 -12.10
C SER A 435 0.22 -16.17 -10.66
N GLY A 436 -0.39 -15.29 -9.85
CA GLY A 436 -0.65 -15.52 -8.43
C GLY A 436 0.58 -15.30 -7.54
N LEU A 437 1.66 -14.72 -8.05
CA LEU A 437 2.87 -14.37 -7.29
C LEU A 437 2.55 -13.52 -6.05
N MET A 438 1.58 -12.61 -6.16
CA MET A 438 1.11 -11.77 -5.06
C MET A 438 0.59 -12.59 -3.88
N SER A 439 0.05 -13.79 -4.10
CA SER A 439 -0.52 -14.61 -3.03
C SER A 439 0.52 -15.02 -1.98
N VAL A 440 1.80 -15.08 -2.35
CA VAL A 440 2.92 -15.45 -1.46
C VAL A 440 3.08 -14.45 -0.29
N ARG A 441 2.72 -13.17 -0.48
CA ARG A 441 2.78 -12.13 0.58
C ARG A 441 1.83 -12.38 1.76
N SER A 442 0.83 -13.24 1.61
CA SER A 442 -0.15 -13.51 2.67
C SER A 442 0.33 -14.56 3.70
N LYS A 443 1.47 -15.20 3.44
CA LYS A 443 1.99 -16.29 4.26
C LYS A 443 2.63 -15.75 5.54
N LYS A 444 2.04 -16.06 6.69
CA LYS A 444 2.61 -15.69 7.99
C LYS A 444 3.73 -16.65 8.39
N LEU A 445 4.91 -16.10 8.64
CA LEU A 445 6.03 -16.82 9.23
C LEU A 445 6.12 -16.42 10.70
N LYS A 446 5.56 -17.25 11.59
CA LYS A 446 5.79 -17.08 13.04
C LYS A 446 7.24 -17.48 13.34
N ILE A 447 8.13 -16.52 13.30
CA ILE A 447 9.46 -16.69 13.89
C ILE A 447 9.24 -16.74 15.40
N ARG A 448 9.65 -17.84 16.02
CA ARG A 448 9.67 -17.95 17.48
C ARG A 448 10.86 -17.14 17.99
N LEU A 449 10.75 -15.82 17.94
CA LEU A 449 11.73 -14.95 18.59
C LEU A 449 11.68 -15.22 20.10
N LEU A 450 12.86 -15.36 20.70
CA LEU A 450 13.00 -15.64 22.12
C LEU A 450 12.48 -14.43 22.91
N ASP A 451 11.44 -14.64 23.70
CA ASP A 451 10.81 -13.57 24.49
C ASP A 451 11.74 -13.12 25.64
N LYS A 452 12.41 -11.98 25.42
CA LYS A 452 13.35 -11.40 26.39
C LYS A 452 12.65 -10.92 27.67
N THR A 453 11.31 -10.77 27.68
CA THR A 453 10.55 -10.37 28.87
C THR A 453 10.29 -11.54 29.81
N VAL A 454 9.89 -12.70 29.28
CA VAL A 454 9.78 -13.97 30.03
C VAL A 454 11.14 -14.35 30.63
N LEU A 455 12.23 -14.13 29.89
CA LEU A 455 13.59 -14.39 30.37
C LEU A 455 14.03 -13.46 31.50
N LYS A 456 13.50 -12.23 31.59
CA LYS A 456 13.81 -11.32 32.71
C LYS A 456 13.01 -11.65 33.97
N SER A 457 11.75 -12.07 33.84
CA SER A 457 10.93 -12.48 34.99
C SER A 457 11.30 -13.87 35.51
N ASP A 458 11.63 -14.81 34.63
CA ASP A 458 11.94 -16.20 34.99
C ASP A 458 13.45 -16.52 34.98
N LYS A 459 14.33 -15.51 34.81
CA LYS A 459 15.80 -15.71 34.77
C LYS A 459 16.28 -16.55 35.94
N PHE A 460 15.81 -16.20 37.14
CA PHE A 460 16.19 -16.88 38.38
C PHE A 460 15.69 -18.32 38.41
N LYS A 461 14.47 -18.57 37.91
CA LYS A 461 13.87 -19.91 37.86
C LYS A 461 14.64 -20.82 36.91
N TRP A 462 14.98 -20.32 35.71
CA TRP A 462 15.75 -21.08 34.71
C TRP A 462 17.21 -21.26 35.10
N GLN A 463 17.84 -20.27 35.74
CA GLN A 463 19.18 -20.44 36.32
C GLN A 463 19.15 -21.48 37.45
N LEU A 464 18.16 -21.44 38.34
CA LEU A 464 18.04 -22.41 39.42
C LEU A 464 17.86 -23.83 38.86
N ILE A 465 17.00 -24.02 37.87
CA ILE A 465 16.81 -25.33 37.21
C ILE A 465 18.12 -25.79 36.56
N ASN A 466 18.78 -24.96 35.75
CA ASN A 466 19.98 -25.37 35.03
C ASN A 466 21.22 -25.54 35.94
N THR A 467 21.24 -24.95 37.13
CA THR A 467 22.34 -25.09 38.09
C THR A 467 22.08 -26.18 39.13
N VAL A 468 20.88 -26.23 39.70
CA VAL A 468 20.54 -27.18 40.79
C VAL A 468 20.22 -28.56 40.25
N LEU A 469 19.59 -28.68 39.06
CA LEU A 469 19.22 -29.98 38.50
C LEU A 469 20.44 -30.88 38.20
N PRO A 470 21.53 -30.39 37.56
CA PRO A 470 22.71 -31.24 37.34
C PRO A 470 23.39 -31.66 38.64
N ILE A 471 23.50 -30.75 39.61
CA ILE A 471 24.09 -31.04 40.94
C ILE A 471 23.22 -32.07 41.69
N GLY A 472 21.90 -31.90 41.64
CA GLY A 472 20.94 -32.84 42.21
C GLY A 472 21.04 -34.23 41.58
N LEU A 473 21.17 -34.31 40.26
CA LEU A 473 21.38 -35.58 39.54
C LEU A 473 22.68 -36.27 39.97
N ILE A 474 23.78 -35.54 40.12
CA ILE A 474 25.07 -36.08 40.58
C ILE A 474 24.95 -36.62 42.02
N LEU A 475 24.33 -35.85 42.92
CA LEU A 475 24.13 -36.28 44.31
C LEU A 475 23.22 -37.50 44.41
N LEU A 476 22.14 -37.55 43.61
CA LEU A 476 21.22 -38.67 43.57
C LEU A 476 21.92 -39.93 43.04
N PHE A 477 22.77 -39.80 42.02
CA PHE A 477 23.64 -40.89 41.54
C PHE A 477 24.63 -41.34 42.61
N GLY A 478 25.25 -40.40 43.33
CA GLY A 478 26.16 -40.68 44.44
C GLY A 478 25.49 -41.42 45.59
N PHE A 479 24.28 -41.02 45.99
CA PHE A 479 23.48 -41.70 47.01
C PHE A 479 23.00 -43.08 46.57
N ALA A 480 22.52 -43.21 45.33
CA ALA A 480 22.12 -44.50 44.77
C ALA A 480 23.31 -45.47 44.75
N HIS A 481 24.49 -45.00 44.34
CA HIS A 481 25.71 -45.80 44.35
C HIS A 481 26.17 -46.16 45.78
N TYR A 482 26.05 -45.25 46.74
CA TYR A 482 26.33 -45.53 48.15
C TYR A 482 25.40 -46.59 48.74
N PHE A 483 24.09 -46.52 48.45
CA PHE A 483 23.12 -47.51 48.90
C PHE A 483 23.29 -48.88 48.23
N ASP A 484 23.61 -48.92 46.93
CA ASP A 484 23.94 -50.18 46.25
C ASP A 484 25.22 -50.80 46.85
N ARG A 485 26.23 -49.97 47.14
CA ARG A 485 27.46 -50.42 47.81
C ARG A 485 27.18 -50.93 49.24
N LYS A 486 26.32 -50.27 50.01
CA LYS A 486 25.93 -50.72 51.36
C LYS A 486 25.14 -52.04 51.32
N LYS A 487 24.30 -52.27 50.30
CA LYS A 487 23.63 -53.56 50.09
C LYS A 487 24.59 -54.68 49.66
N ARG A 488 25.64 -54.37 48.90
CA ARG A 488 26.65 -55.34 48.45
C ARG A 488 27.73 -55.66 49.49
N PHE A 489 28.04 -54.74 50.41
CA PHE A 489 29.11 -54.89 51.41
C PHE A 489 28.61 -54.96 52.86
N THR A 490 27.30 -55.09 53.08
CA THR A 490 26.73 -55.36 54.41
C THR A 490 25.81 -56.57 54.35
N LYS A 491 26.41 -57.70 53.96
CA LYS A 491 25.93 -59.04 54.30
C LYS A 491 27.08 -59.73 55.05
N VAL A 492 26.90 -59.79 56.37
CA VAL A 492 27.35 -60.79 57.35
C VAL A 492 28.55 -61.64 56.93
N ASP A 493 29.70 -61.40 57.58
CA ASP A 493 30.07 -62.11 58.82
C ASP A 493 30.59 -61.12 59.86
#